data_AF-A0AAN7BGU3-F1
#
_entry.id   AF-A0AAN7BGU3-F1
#
_cell.length_a   1.000
_cell.length_b   1.000
_cell.length_c   1.000
_cell.angle_alpha   90.00
_cell.angle_beta   90.00
_cell.angle_gamma   90.00
#
_symmetry.space_group_name_H-M   'P 1'
#
loop_
_entity.id
_entity.type
_entity.pdbx_description
1 polymer ?
#
loop_
_entity_poly.entity_id
_entity_poly.type
_entity_poly.pdbx_seq_one_letter_code
_entity_poly.pdbx_strand_id
1 'polypeptide(L)'
;MWPSPKEAFLLLLAHSAIVSGSPVEAVEKRQSCPSIHVFGARETTVAPGFGTAGGLVNQVLQAFPGATSEAIVYPACGGQSSCGGAQYGDSARQGTNAVATAVNNFHTRCPNTQIVLIGYSQGGQIMDNAVCGGPDSGSGITSTTPPISASALNMVKAAIFMGSPRYVSGLSYNVGTCTAQGFAARARGYVCGSNSANKIQNYCDNVDPYCCTGNDANAHQQYVNKYGSQAMTFIRARLNQSTTPTNPTNPTNPQPTSSNPQPTVAPPNPGGGGNCAPKWAQCGGQGFNGPTCCESGSTCRASNQWYSQCL
;
A
#
# COMPACT_ATOMS: atom_id res chain seq x y z
N MET A 1 -42.84 9.89 -68.08
CA MET A 1 -44.32 9.80 -67.94
C MET A 1 -44.61 9.02 -66.66
N TRP A 2 -45.15 9.68 -65.63
CA TRP A 2 -45.62 9.02 -64.40
C TRP A 2 -47.12 8.73 -64.54
N PRO A 3 -47.61 7.58 -64.03
CA PRO A 3 -48.98 7.47 -63.54
C PRO A 3 -49.03 7.60 -62.01
N SER A 4 -50.16 8.13 -61.57
CA SER A 4 -50.46 8.80 -60.31
C SER A 4 -50.89 7.88 -59.15
N PRO A 5 -50.89 8.41 -57.91
CA PRO A 5 -51.44 7.75 -56.73
C PRO A 5 -52.94 8.00 -56.61
N LYS A 6 -53.75 6.93 -56.45
CA LYS A 6 -55.00 6.90 -55.66
C LYS A 6 -55.76 5.55 -55.77
N GLU A 7 -56.01 4.97 -54.60
CA GLU A 7 -57.08 4.03 -54.21
C GLU A 7 -56.92 2.52 -54.47
N ALA A 8 -56.60 1.78 -53.39
CA ALA A 8 -57.35 0.58 -53.03
C ALA A 8 -57.19 0.29 -51.53
N PHE A 9 -58.33 0.37 -50.85
CA PHE A 9 -58.56 0.23 -49.42
C PHE A 9 -58.66 -1.28 -49.06
N LEU A 10 -58.28 -1.63 -47.83
CA LEU A 10 -58.66 -2.84 -47.05
C LEU A 10 -58.21 -4.23 -47.55
N LEU A 11 -57.35 -4.89 -46.76
CA LEU A 11 -57.69 -6.14 -46.05
C LEU A 11 -56.64 -6.50 -44.99
N LEU A 12 -57.15 -6.82 -43.79
CA LEU A 12 -56.46 -7.35 -42.62
C LEU A 12 -55.49 -8.49 -42.96
N LEU A 13 -54.37 -8.58 -42.25
CA LEU A 13 -54.01 -9.75 -41.44
C LEU A 13 -52.81 -9.44 -40.54
N ALA A 14 -53.06 -9.60 -39.23
CA ALA A 14 -52.10 -9.48 -38.15
C ALA A 14 -50.93 -10.46 -38.32
N HIS A 15 -49.69 -9.96 -38.20
CA HIS A 15 -48.54 -10.74 -37.77
C HIS A 15 -47.66 -9.86 -36.87
N SER A 16 -48.01 -9.85 -35.59
CA SER A 16 -47.13 -9.43 -34.51
C SER A 16 -45.96 -10.40 -34.45
N ALA A 17 -44.80 -10.04 -35.00
CA ALA A 17 -43.56 -10.76 -34.75
C ALA A 17 -43.06 -10.39 -33.34
N ILE A 18 -43.33 -11.26 -32.38
CA ILE A 18 -42.67 -11.25 -31.07
C ILE A 18 -41.23 -11.67 -31.33
N VAL A 19 -40.30 -10.71 -31.41
CA VAL A 19 -38.87 -10.99 -31.26
C VAL A 19 -38.64 -11.26 -29.77
N SER A 20 -38.61 -12.53 -29.40
CA SER A 20 -38.05 -12.98 -28.13
C SER A 20 -36.54 -12.70 -28.16
N GLY A 21 -36.16 -11.50 -27.74
CA GLY A 21 -34.78 -11.21 -27.38
C GLY A 21 -34.40 -12.11 -26.21
N SER A 22 -33.57 -13.12 -26.47
CA SER A 22 -32.83 -13.78 -25.40
C SER A 22 -32.02 -12.71 -24.67
N PRO A 23 -32.06 -12.63 -23.33
CA PRO A 23 -31.11 -11.78 -22.64
C PRO A 23 -29.73 -12.28 -23.03
N VAL A 24 -28.96 -11.42 -23.69
CA VAL A 24 -27.51 -11.56 -23.73
C VAL A 24 -27.10 -11.38 -22.27
N GLU A 25 -27.07 -12.45 -21.50
CA GLU A 25 -26.32 -12.50 -20.26
C GLU A 25 -24.85 -12.29 -20.68
N ALA A 26 -24.45 -11.03 -20.75
CA ALA A 26 -23.09 -10.69 -20.41
C ALA A 26 -22.89 -11.24 -18.99
N VAL A 27 -22.37 -12.46 -18.92
CA VAL A 27 -21.73 -12.99 -17.72
C VAL A 27 -20.48 -12.13 -17.53
N GLU A 28 -20.71 -10.89 -17.09
CA GLU A 28 -19.75 -10.16 -16.31
C GLU A 28 -19.46 -11.11 -15.15
N LYS A 29 -18.28 -11.73 -15.15
CA LYS A 29 -17.78 -12.43 -13.97
C LYS A 29 -18.08 -11.47 -12.82
N ARG A 30 -19.03 -11.81 -11.93
CA ARG A 30 -19.19 -11.11 -10.67
C ARG A 30 -17.84 -11.24 -9.98
N GLN A 31 -17.00 -10.24 -10.17
CA GLN A 31 -15.66 -10.23 -9.62
C GLN A 31 -15.90 -9.93 -8.15
N SER A 32 -16.06 -11.00 -7.36
CA SER A 32 -16.27 -10.89 -5.92
C SER A 32 -15.17 -10.02 -5.36
N CYS A 33 -15.54 -8.98 -4.61
CA CYS A 33 -14.56 -8.08 -4.02
C CYS A 33 -13.59 -8.86 -3.13
N PRO A 34 -12.28 -8.64 -3.27
CA PRO A 34 -11.29 -9.32 -2.45
C PRO A 34 -11.41 -8.83 -1.00
N SER A 35 -11.03 -9.64 -0.02
CA SER A 35 -10.99 -9.16 1.37
C SER A 35 -9.93 -8.08 1.57
N ILE A 36 -8.83 -8.14 0.81
CA ILE A 36 -7.71 -7.20 0.82
C ILE A 36 -7.36 -6.79 -0.60
N HIS A 37 -7.12 -5.51 -0.81
CA HIS A 37 -6.59 -4.97 -2.07
C HIS A 37 -5.39 -4.05 -1.82
N VAL A 38 -4.36 -4.21 -2.64
CA VAL A 38 -3.09 -3.48 -2.51
C VAL A 38 -2.90 -2.53 -3.67
N PHE A 39 -2.72 -1.24 -3.39
CA PHE A 39 -2.23 -0.29 -4.38
C PHE A 39 -0.72 -0.14 -4.22
N GLY A 40 0.01 -0.29 -5.33
CA GLY A 40 1.46 -0.05 -5.36
C GLY A 40 1.84 1.12 -6.25
N ALA A 41 2.75 1.98 -5.81
CA ALA A 41 3.29 3.07 -6.62
C ALA A 41 4.82 2.99 -6.70
N ARG A 42 5.30 2.95 -7.94
CA ARG A 42 6.73 2.89 -8.29
C ARG A 42 7.47 4.20 -8.02
N GLU A 43 8.77 4.13 -8.14
CA GLU A 43 9.74 5.22 -8.11
C GLU A 43 9.92 5.89 -9.48
N THR A 44 10.57 7.05 -9.49
CA THR A 44 10.80 7.85 -10.70
C THR A 44 11.62 7.09 -11.76
N THR A 45 11.33 7.33 -13.04
CA THR A 45 11.93 6.76 -14.26
C THR A 45 11.64 5.29 -14.55
N VAL A 46 11.09 4.56 -13.58
CA VAL A 46 10.76 3.14 -13.79
C VAL A 46 9.57 3.00 -14.72
N ALA A 47 9.58 1.95 -15.55
CA ALA A 47 8.50 1.64 -16.47
C ALA A 47 7.17 1.39 -15.72
N PRO A 48 6.00 1.53 -16.38
CA PRO A 48 4.71 1.27 -15.76
C PRO A 48 4.63 -0.08 -15.04
N GLY A 49 4.10 -0.06 -13.82
CA GLY A 49 4.07 -1.21 -12.92
C GLY A 49 4.37 -0.80 -11.47
N PHE A 50 4.76 -1.76 -10.64
CA PHE A 50 5.02 -1.53 -9.22
C PHE A 50 6.41 -0.98 -8.91
N GLY A 51 7.38 -1.13 -9.81
CA GLY A 51 8.79 -0.83 -9.52
C GLY A 51 9.28 -1.59 -8.28
N THR A 52 10.13 -0.94 -7.49
CA THR A 52 10.69 -1.55 -6.28
C THR A 52 9.61 -1.85 -5.22
N ALA A 53 8.50 -1.09 -5.20
CA ALA A 53 7.35 -1.40 -4.33
C ALA A 53 6.81 -2.83 -4.55
N GLY A 54 7.00 -3.39 -5.75
CA GLY A 54 6.53 -4.72 -6.14
C GLY A 54 7.01 -5.83 -5.22
N GLY A 55 8.20 -5.71 -4.64
CA GLY A 55 8.72 -6.70 -3.69
C GLY A 55 7.83 -6.83 -2.45
N LEU A 56 7.41 -5.72 -1.85
CA LEU A 56 6.51 -5.74 -0.68
C LEU A 56 5.05 -6.05 -1.08
N VAL A 57 4.59 -5.58 -2.24
CA VAL A 57 3.27 -5.98 -2.79
C VAL A 57 3.18 -7.50 -2.90
N ASN A 58 4.20 -8.14 -3.46
CA ASN A 58 4.25 -9.60 -3.59
C ASN A 58 4.24 -10.31 -2.23
N GLN A 59 4.96 -9.77 -1.22
CA GLN A 59 4.92 -10.31 0.13
C GLN A 59 3.50 -10.27 0.74
N VAL A 60 2.73 -9.19 0.48
CA VAL A 60 1.33 -9.11 0.91
C VAL A 60 0.48 -10.15 0.19
N LEU A 61 0.55 -10.25 -1.13
CA LEU A 61 -0.24 -11.20 -1.90
C LEU A 61 0.04 -12.66 -1.51
N GLN A 62 1.29 -12.99 -1.17
CA GLN A 62 1.68 -14.32 -0.69
C GLN A 62 1.17 -14.60 0.73
N ALA A 63 1.18 -13.60 1.61
CA ALA A 63 0.75 -13.75 2.99
C ALA A 63 -0.78 -13.80 3.16
N PHE A 64 -1.54 -13.26 2.19
CA PHE A 64 -3.00 -13.16 2.26
C PHE A 64 -3.63 -13.76 0.99
N PRO A 65 -3.90 -15.08 0.97
CA PRO A 65 -4.55 -15.74 -0.16
C PRO A 65 -5.87 -15.06 -0.55
N GLY A 66 -6.04 -14.77 -1.85
CA GLY A 66 -7.21 -14.05 -2.37
C GLY A 66 -7.11 -12.53 -2.31
N ALA A 67 -6.04 -11.97 -1.73
CA ALA A 67 -5.71 -10.56 -1.93
C ALA A 67 -5.41 -10.29 -3.41
N THR A 68 -5.71 -9.07 -3.85
CA THR A 68 -5.39 -8.61 -5.21
C THR A 68 -4.63 -7.28 -5.14
N SER A 69 -4.08 -6.85 -6.27
CA SER A 69 -3.32 -5.60 -6.32
C SER A 69 -3.46 -4.90 -7.67
N GLU A 70 -3.30 -3.58 -7.67
CA GLU A 70 -3.10 -2.79 -8.88
C GLU A 70 -2.02 -1.72 -8.71
N ALA A 71 -1.29 -1.44 -9.78
CA ALA A 71 -0.27 -0.40 -9.79
C ALA A 71 -0.93 0.96 -10.09
N ILE A 72 -0.49 2.01 -9.41
CA ILE A 72 -0.92 3.37 -9.71
C ILE A 72 -0.38 3.77 -11.08
N VAL A 73 -1.30 4.11 -11.98
CA VAL A 73 -0.96 4.63 -13.31
C VAL A 73 -0.71 6.13 -13.21
N TYR A 74 0.55 6.52 -13.27
CA TYR A 74 0.98 7.91 -13.25
C TYR A 74 2.36 8.05 -13.93
N PRO A 75 2.82 9.28 -14.25
CA PRO A 75 4.03 9.46 -15.04
C PRO A 75 5.30 8.86 -14.41
N ALA A 76 5.44 8.90 -13.08
CA ALA A 76 6.67 8.55 -12.36
C ALA A 76 7.91 9.15 -13.01
N CYS A 77 7.90 10.46 -13.25
CA CYS A 77 8.92 11.14 -14.04
C CYS A 77 9.50 12.35 -13.30
N GLY A 78 10.68 12.78 -13.73
CA GLY A 78 11.41 13.95 -13.22
C GLY A 78 12.02 14.78 -14.33
N GLY A 79 11.39 14.79 -15.52
CA GLY A 79 11.87 15.49 -16.73
C GLY A 79 12.58 14.60 -17.75
N GLN A 80 12.81 13.33 -17.45
CA GLN A 80 13.48 12.40 -18.35
C GLN A 80 12.59 12.01 -19.54
N SER A 81 13.15 11.94 -20.74
CA SER A 81 12.43 11.52 -21.95
C SER A 81 11.93 10.07 -21.87
N SER A 82 12.64 9.18 -21.17
CA SER A 82 12.27 7.77 -20.98
C SER A 82 10.91 7.56 -20.30
N CYS A 83 10.44 8.54 -19.52
CA CYS A 83 9.15 8.52 -18.83
C CYS A 83 8.17 9.58 -19.36
N GLY A 84 8.42 10.13 -20.55
CA GLY A 84 7.53 11.10 -21.22
C GLY A 84 7.79 12.57 -20.87
N GLY A 85 8.86 12.89 -20.13
CA GLY A 85 9.33 14.28 -19.95
C GLY A 85 8.54 15.12 -18.94
N ALA A 86 7.57 14.54 -18.22
CA ALA A 86 6.85 15.27 -17.18
C ALA A 86 7.81 15.72 -16.06
N GLN A 87 7.73 17.00 -15.70
CA GLN A 87 8.53 17.56 -14.60
C GLN A 87 8.19 16.87 -13.27
N TYR A 88 9.14 16.82 -12.34
CA TYR A 88 8.98 16.04 -11.10
C TYR A 88 7.73 16.45 -10.31
N GLY A 89 7.54 17.75 -10.09
CA GLY A 89 6.38 18.30 -9.39
C GLY A 89 5.04 17.98 -10.09
N ASP A 90 5.02 18.03 -11.42
CA ASP A 90 3.83 17.68 -12.20
C ASP A 90 3.53 16.19 -12.13
N SER A 91 4.56 15.33 -12.17
CA SER A 91 4.43 13.89 -11.98
C SER A 91 3.87 13.56 -10.59
N ALA A 92 4.39 14.21 -9.54
CA ALA A 92 3.92 14.02 -8.18
C ALA A 92 2.47 14.54 -7.97
N ARG A 93 2.10 15.67 -8.59
CA ARG A 93 0.72 16.18 -8.57
C ARG A 93 -0.24 15.24 -9.28
N GLN A 94 0.09 14.83 -10.50
CA GLN A 94 -0.71 13.89 -11.28
C GLN A 94 -0.82 12.54 -10.57
N GLY A 95 0.27 12.04 -9.99
CA GLY A 95 0.27 10.79 -9.22
C GLY A 95 -0.57 10.88 -7.95
N THR A 96 -0.55 12.00 -7.24
CA THR A 96 -1.43 12.21 -6.06
C THR A 96 -2.90 12.10 -6.45
N ASN A 97 -3.29 12.73 -7.57
CA ASN A 97 -4.64 12.62 -8.11
C ASN A 97 -4.95 11.18 -8.57
N ALA A 98 -4.01 10.51 -9.21
CA ALA A 98 -4.18 9.13 -9.66
C ALA A 98 -4.41 8.15 -8.50
N VAL A 99 -3.68 8.31 -7.37
CA VAL A 99 -3.93 7.53 -6.15
C VAL A 99 -5.36 7.77 -5.66
N ALA A 100 -5.78 9.02 -5.53
CA ALA A 100 -7.12 9.36 -5.06
C ALA A 100 -8.21 8.76 -5.96
N THR A 101 -8.08 8.92 -7.28
CA THR A 101 -9.02 8.34 -8.26
C THR A 101 -9.07 6.83 -8.16
N ALA A 102 -7.92 6.14 -8.14
CA ALA A 102 -7.86 4.68 -8.10
C ALA A 102 -8.50 4.14 -6.81
N VAL A 103 -8.10 4.68 -5.65
CA VAL A 103 -8.61 4.25 -4.34
C VAL A 103 -10.11 4.53 -4.20
N ASN A 104 -10.57 5.73 -4.57
CA ASN A 104 -12.00 6.09 -4.47
C ASN A 104 -12.85 5.22 -5.41
N ASN A 105 -12.43 5.02 -6.66
CA ASN A 105 -13.16 4.20 -7.64
C ASN A 105 -13.19 2.73 -7.23
N PHE A 106 -12.10 2.20 -6.70
CA PHE A 106 -12.06 0.86 -6.15
C PHE A 106 -13.00 0.72 -4.95
N HIS A 107 -12.97 1.66 -4.01
CA HIS A 107 -13.85 1.66 -2.85
C HIS A 107 -15.34 1.72 -3.24
N THR A 108 -15.72 2.47 -4.27
CA THR A 108 -17.09 2.47 -4.80
C THR A 108 -17.53 1.08 -5.28
N ARG A 109 -16.62 0.33 -5.93
CA ARG A 109 -16.91 -1.03 -6.41
C ARG A 109 -16.86 -2.05 -5.27
N CYS A 110 -15.97 -1.86 -4.31
CA CYS A 110 -15.65 -2.78 -3.24
C CYS A 110 -15.58 -2.09 -1.87
N PRO A 111 -16.75 -1.67 -1.32
CA PRO A 111 -16.80 -0.79 -0.16
C PRO A 111 -16.27 -1.42 1.14
N ASN A 112 -16.31 -2.75 1.23
CA ASN A 112 -15.90 -3.50 2.42
C ASN A 112 -14.48 -4.08 2.32
N THR A 113 -13.79 -3.90 1.20
CA THR A 113 -12.42 -4.39 1.02
C THR A 113 -11.45 -3.56 1.84
N GLN A 114 -10.56 -4.23 2.57
CA GLN A 114 -9.46 -3.57 3.27
C GLN A 114 -8.37 -3.16 2.28
N ILE A 115 -7.88 -1.93 2.40
CA ILE A 115 -6.93 -1.35 1.46
C ILE A 115 -5.55 -1.22 2.12
N VAL A 116 -4.51 -1.64 1.39
CA VAL A 116 -3.10 -1.41 1.73
C VAL A 116 -2.49 -0.53 0.64
N LEU A 117 -1.76 0.51 1.03
CA LEU A 117 -1.03 1.39 0.12
C LEU A 117 0.48 1.14 0.30
N ILE A 118 1.22 0.95 -0.80
CA ILE A 118 2.67 0.75 -0.77
C ILE A 118 3.32 1.65 -1.82
N GLY A 119 4.07 2.66 -1.38
CA GLY A 119 4.71 3.64 -2.25
C GLY A 119 6.21 3.68 -2.06
N TYR A 120 6.96 3.68 -3.16
CA TYR A 120 8.41 3.74 -3.16
C TYR A 120 8.91 5.05 -3.80
N SER A 121 9.81 5.78 -3.12
CA SER A 121 10.35 7.06 -3.59
C SER A 121 9.26 8.10 -3.93
N GLN A 122 9.17 8.58 -5.17
CA GLN A 122 8.06 9.42 -5.65
C GLN A 122 6.69 8.74 -5.44
N GLY A 123 6.60 7.41 -5.55
CA GLY A 123 5.41 6.63 -5.21
C GLY A 123 5.01 6.77 -3.74
N GLY A 124 5.99 6.85 -2.83
CA GLY A 124 5.77 7.15 -1.42
C GLY A 124 5.23 8.57 -1.22
N GLN A 125 5.79 9.55 -1.93
CA GLN A 125 5.33 10.94 -1.90
C GLN A 125 3.87 11.09 -2.34
N ILE A 126 3.47 10.46 -3.45
CA ILE A 126 2.10 10.61 -3.95
C ILE A 126 1.07 9.92 -3.06
N MET A 127 1.43 8.81 -2.41
CA MET A 127 0.56 8.15 -1.44
C MET A 127 0.48 8.91 -0.12
N ASP A 128 1.59 9.50 0.35
CA ASP A 128 1.62 10.41 1.51
C ASP A 128 0.68 11.60 1.27
N ASN A 129 0.80 12.28 0.12
CA ASN A 129 -0.09 13.37 -0.25
C ASN A 129 -1.56 12.94 -0.32
N ALA A 130 -1.85 11.75 -0.86
CA ALA A 130 -3.22 11.25 -1.00
C ALA A 130 -3.87 10.86 0.35
N VAL A 131 -3.08 10.36 1.30
CA VAL A 131 -3.54 9.92 2.63
C VAL A 131 -3.59 11.06 3.63
N CYS A 132 -2.57 11.92 3.62
CA CYS A 132 -2.39 12.97 4.62
C CYS A 132 -2.84 14.36 4.13
N GLY A 133 -3.04 14.56 2.82
CA GLY A 133 -3.29 15.87 2.22
C GLY A 133 -2.00 16.64 1.99
N GLY A 134 -2.07 17.92 1.61
CA GLY A 134 -0.90 18.80 1.43
C GLY A 134 -0.47 19.55 2.71
N PRO A 135 0.28 20.66 2.57
CA PRO A 135 0.79 21.21 1.32
C PRO A 135 2.03 20.46 0.80
N ASP A 136 2.19 20.39 -0.52
CA ASP A 136 3.41 19.96 -1.22
C ASP A 136 3.71 20.99 -2.31
N SER A 137 4.49 22.01 -1.94
CA SER A 137 4.76 23.18 -2.78
C SER A 137 5.54 22.83 -4.05
N GLY A 138 6.48 21.88 -3.97
CA GLY A 138 7.23 21.39 -5.13
C GLY A 138 6.33 20.72 -6.17
N SER A 139 5.16 20.23 -5.76
CA SER A 139 4.13 19.67 -6.65
C SER A 139 2.98 20.65 -6.95
N GLY A 140 3.00 21.86 -6.39
CA GLY A 140 1.88 22.81 -6.53
C GLY A 140 0.59 22.38 -5.83
N ILE A 141 0.67 21.50 -4.82
CA ILE A 141 -0.49 21.06 -4.03
C ILE A 141 -0.62 21.96 -2.80
N THR A 142 -1.70 22.73 -2.73
CA THR A 142 -1.96 23.67 -1.62
C THR A 142 -2.97 23.15 -0.62
N SER A 143 -3.95 22.35 -1.05
CA SER A 143 -4.98 21.79 -0.17
C SER A 143 -4.35 20.89 0.90
N THR A 144 -4.67 21.13 2.17
CA THR A 144 -4.29 20.28 3.30
C THR A 144 -5.24 19.10 3.51
N THR A 145 -6.39 19.09 2.84
CA THR A 145 -7.35 18.00 2.91
C THR A 145 -6.90 16.83 2.03
N PRO A 146 -6.89 15.58 2.55
CA PRO A 146 -6.65 14.39 1.74
C PRO A 146 -7.64 14.29 0.56
N PRO A 147 -7.17 14.00 -0.67
CA PRO A 147 -8.04 13.82 -1.83
C PRO A 147 -8.75 12.44 -1.87
N ILE A 148 -8.30 11.46 -1.09
CA ILE A 148 -9.06 10.21 -0.88
C ILE A 148 -10.29 10.54 -0.01
N SER A 149 -11.46 10.01 -0.37
CA SER A 149 -12.69 10.25 0.39
C SER A 149 -12.59 9.70 1.81
N ALA A 150 -13.32 10.27 2.77
CA ALA A 150 -13.30 9.81 4.16
C ALA A 150 -13.70 8.33 4.30
N SER A 151 -14.68 7.86 3.50
CA SER A 151 -15.11 6.46 3.51
C SER A 151 -14.03 5.52 2.96
N ALA A 152 -13.34 5.92 1.89
CA ALA A 152 -12.23 5.14 1.34
C ALA A 152 -11.00 5.16 2.27
N LEU A 153 -10.66 6.31 2.88
CA LEU A 153 -9.62 6.42 3.91
C LEU A 153 -9.89 5.53 5.13
N ASN A 154 -11.17 5.32 5.49
CA ASN A 154 -11.52 4.39 6.56
C ASN A 154 -11.15 2.95 6.19
N MET A 155 -11.23 2.60 4.91
CA MET A 155 -10.86 1.28 4.40
C MET A 155 -9.35 1.11 4.17
N VAL A 156 -8.58 2.20 4.07
CA VAL A 156 -7.12 2.14 4.18
C VAL A 156 -6.74 1.72 5.59
N LYS A 157 -6.11 0.54 5.72
CA LYS A 157 -5.69 -0.03 7.00
C LYS A 157 -4.20 0.15 7.26
N ALA A 158 -3.39 0.05 6.20
CA ALA A 158 -1.95 0.27 6.26
C ALA A 158 -1.48 1.06 5.04
N ALA A 159 -0.55 1.98 5.26
CA ALA A 159 0.15 2.73 4.23
C ALA A 159 1.65 2.69 4.52
N ILE A 160 2.42 2.14 3.59
CA ILE A 160 3.86 1.98 3.69
C ILE A 160 4.52 2.90 2.68
N PHE A 161 5.37 3.80 3.16
CA PHE A 161 6.17 4.68 2.32
C PHE A 161 7.64 4.33 2.52
N MET A 162 8.36 4.08 1.43
CA MET A 162 9.78 3.73 1.49
C MET A 162 10.57 4.75 0.68
N GLY A 163 11.50 5.45 1.34
CA GLY A 163 12.27 6.51 0.70
C GLY A 163 11.44 7.71 0.27
N SER A 164 10.32 8.01 0.94
CA SER A 164 9.48 9.15 0.54
C SER A 164 10.21 10.48 0.70
N PRO A 165 10.32 11.31 -0.36
CA PRO A 165 10.88 12.67 -0.25
C PRO A 165 10.12 13.60 0.69
N ARG A 166 8.89 13.22 1.10
CA ARG A 166 8.07 13.93 2.09
C ARG A 166 8.55 13.72 3.52
N TYR A 167 9.50 12.82 3.76
CA TYR A 167 10.05 12.53 5.08
C TYR A 167 10.62 13.79 5.75
N VAL A 168 10.29 13.96 7.02
CA VAL A 168 10.91 14.91 7.96
C VAL A 168 11.00 14.23 9.30
N SER A 169 12.16 14.30 9.96
CA SER A 169 12.36 13.70 11.28
C SER A 169 11.35 14.19 12.32
N GLY A 170 10.98 13.31 13.25
CA GLY A 170 10.10 13.62 14.38
C GLY A 170 8.62 13.26 14.19
N LEU A 171 8.22 12.71 13.05
CA LEU A 171 6.84 12.21 12.87
C LEU A 171 6.68 10.83 13.49
N SER A 172 5.53 10.58 14.14
CA SER A 172 5.27 9.37 14.93
C SER A 172 5.26 8.07 14.12
N TYR A 173 5.09 8.17 12.81
CA TYR A 173 5.06 7.05 11.87
C TYR A 173 6.39 6.85 11.12
N ASN A 174 7.43 7.62 11.46
CA ASN A 174 8.74 7.43 10.84
C ASN A 174 9.46 6.20 11.41
N VAL A 175 10.18 5.51 10.54
CA VAL A 175 11.04 4.39 10.89
C VAL A 175 12.36 4.55 10.15
N GLY A 176 13.47 4.25 10.81
CA GLY A 176 14.80 4.28 10.21
C GLY A 176 15.72 5.27 10.91
N THR A 177 16.88 5.49 10.29
CA THR A 177 17.97 6.25 10.91
C THR A 177 18.02 7.72 10.52
N CYS A 178 17.18 8.18 9.57
CA CYS A 178 17.19 9.58 9.15
C CYS A 178 16.71 10.51 10.27
N THR A 179 17.60 11.39 10.72
CA THR A 179 17.31 12.49 11.67
C THR A 179 17.14 13.85 10.99
N ALA A 180 17.26 13.90 9.65
CA ALA A 180 17.09 15.09 8.83
C ALA A 180 15.74 15.09 8.09
N GLN A 181 15.74 15.42 6.80
CA GLN A 181 14.53 15.56 5.99
C GLN A 181 14.83 15.36 4.49
N GLY A 182 13.81 15.04 3.70
CA GLY A 182 13.91 14.91 2.25
C GLY A 182 13.79 16.23 1.50
N PHE A 183 14.03 16.22 0.19
CA PHE A 183 13.99 17.45 -0.62
C PHE A 183 12.58 18.05 -0.76
N ALA A 184 11.54 17.25 -0.55
CA ALA A 184 10.16 17.69 -0.55
C ALA A 184 9.54 17.50 0.84
N ALA A 185 10.29 17.74 1.92
CA ALA A 185 9.85 17.44 3.28
C ALA A 185 8.48 18.04 3.67
N ARG A 186 7.74 17.33 4.52
CA ARG A 186 6.64 17.89 5.32
C ARG A 186 7.16 18.99 6.24
N ALA A 187 6.26 19.85 6.72
CA ALA A 187 6.58 20.77 7.81
C ALA A 187 6.96 19.98 9.07
N ARG A 188 7.92 20.49 9.87
CA ARG A 188 8.28 19.87 11.15
C ARG A 188 7.07 19.86 12.08
N GLY A 189 6.80 18.72 12.72
CA GLY A 189 5.63 18.55 13.59
C GLY A 189 4.30 18.43 12.84
N TYR A 190 4.33 18.23 11.51
CA TYR A 190 3.13 18.04 10.72
C TYR A 190 2.30 16.86 11.24
N VAL A 191 0.99 17.09 11.40
CA VAL A 191 0.03 16.07 11.76
C VAL A 191 -0.67 15.61 10.49
N CYS A 192 -0.50 14.33 10.14
CA CYS A 192 -1.22 13.73 9.01
C CYS A 192 -2.73 13.85 9.24
N GLY A 193 -3.44 14.42 8.24
CA GLY A 193 -4.88 14.64 8.30
C GLY A 193 -5.69 13.38 8.62
N SER A 194 -6.90 13.58 9.12
CA SER A 194 -7.86 12.50 9.42
C SER A 194 -7.40 11.46 10.44
N ASN A 195 -6.40 11.79 11.27
CA ASN A 195 -5.77 10.90 12.24
C ASN A 195 -5.20 9.60 11.62
N SER A 196 -4.82 9.64 10.33
CA SER A 196 -4.30 8.48 9.61
C SER A 196 -2.87 8.09 10.03
N ALA A 197 -2.21 8.89 10.88
CA ALA A 197 -0.84 8.67 11.33
C ALA A 197 -0.61 7.26 11.89
N ASN A 198 -1.58 6.70 12.62
CA ASN A 198 -1.46 5.35 13.17
C ASN A 198 -1.44 4.26 12.08
N LYS A 199 -1.97 4.51 10.88
CA LYS A 199 -1.99 3.56 9.77
C LYS A 199 -0.75 3.63 8.88
N ILE A 200 0.22 4.49 9.20
CA ILE A 200 1.38 4.77 8.34
C ILE A 200 2.67 4.19 8.94
N GLN A 201 3.56 3.72 8.07
CA GLN A 201 5.00 3.68 8.34
C GLN A 201 5.77 4.30 7.18
N ASN A 202 6.64 5.27 7.49
CA ASN A 202 7.47 5.97 6.52
C ASN A 202 8.95 5.68 6.80
N TYR A 203 9.57 4.87 5.95
CA TYR A 203 10.92 4.34 6.10
C TYR A 203 11.94 5.25 5.41
N CYS A 204 12.94 5.73 6.16
CA CYS A 204 14.04 6.52 5.62
C CYS A 204 15.32 6.41 6.48
N ASP A 205 16.47 6.27 5.83
CA ASP A 205 17.78 6.21 6.47
C ASP A 205 18.64 7.45 6.23
N ASN A 206 19.57 7.70 7.15
CA ASN A 206 20.41 8.89 7.13
C ASN A 206 21.32 9.00 5.89
N VAL A 207 21.69 7.87 5.29
CA VAL A 207 22.53 7.81 4.09
C VAL A 207 21.76 8.09 2.80
N ASP A 208 20.43 8.13 2.83
CA ASP A 208 19.59 8.36 1.66
C ASP A 208 19.64 9.83 1.18
N PRO A 209 19.91 10.10 -0.11
CA PRO A 209 20.02 11.46 -0.63
C PRO A 209 18.69 12.14 -0.99
N TYR A 210 17.56 11.42 -0.93
CA TYR A 210 16.26 11.91 -1.39
C TYR A 210 15.25 12.10 -0.27
N CYS A 211 15.10 11.09 0.60
CA CYS A 211 14.24 11.18 1.79
C CYS A 211 14.99 11.73 3.01
N CYS A 212 16.33 11.77 2.93
CA CYS A 212 17.20 12.38 3.92
C CYS A 212 18.19 13.31 3.21
N THR A 213 19.29 13.64 3.89
CA THR A 213 20.37 14.49 3.38
C THR A 213 21.68 13.72 3.21
N GLY A 214 21.59 12.42 2.96
CA GLY A 214 22.74 11.55 2.73
C GLY A 214 23.26 11.66 1.30
N ASN A 215 24.06 10.66 0.88
CA ASN A 215 24.72 10.64 -0.41
C ASN A 215 24.80 9.24 -1.06
N ASP A 216 24.14 8.23 -0.48
CA ASP A 216 24.12 6.86 -1.00
C ASP A 216 22.79 6.58 -1.72
N ALA A 217 22.79 6.75 -3.04
CA ALA A 217 21.63 6.44 -3.87
C ALA A 217 21.29 4.93 -3.91
N ASN A 218 22.24 4.03 -3.60
CA ASN A 218 21.93 2.61 -3.49
C ASN A 218 21.10 2.34 -2.24
N ALA A 219 21.40 2.97 -1.10
CA ALA A 219 20.59 2.83 0.11
C ALA A 219 19.10 3.14 -0.14
N HIS A 220 18.81 4.15 -0.98
CA HIS A 220 17.46 4.48 -1.40
C HIS A 220 16.69 3.33 -2.06
N GLN A 221 17.40 2.37 -2.70
CA GLN A 221 16.80 1.23 -3.41
C GLN A 221 16.69 -0.04 -2.55
N GLN A 222 17.17 -0.01 -1.30
CA GLN A 222 17.27 -1.21 -0.45
C GLN A 222 16.15 -1.34 0.60
N TYR A 223 15.18 -0.44 0.65
CA TYR A 223 14.21 -0.42 1.75
C TYR A 223 13.29 -1.64 1.80
N VAL A 224 12.92 -2.25 0.67
CA VAL A 224 12.17 -3.52 0.71
C VAL A 224 13.02 -4.63 1.32
N ASN A 225 14.31 -4.70 0.96
CA ASN A 225 15.23 -5.71 1.51
C ASN A 225 15.49 -5.48 3.00
N LYS A 226 15.65 -4.22 3.41
CA LYS A 226 15.99 -3.86 4.80
C LYS A 226 14.78 -3.90 5.74
N TYR A 227 13.62 -3.42 5.28
CA TYR A 227 12.44 -3.19 6.12
C TYR A 227 11.20 -3.98 5.70
N GLY A 228 11.24 -4.79 4.64
CA GLY A 228 10.07 -5.53 4.16
C GLY A 228 9.41 -6.40 5.24
N SER A 229 10.21 -7.10 6.05
CA SER A 229 9.70 -7.90 7.18
C SER A 229 9.01 -7.06 8.26
N GLN A 230 9.57 -5.90 8.59
CA GLN A 230 9.00 -4.95 9.54
C GLN A 230 7.69 -4.36 9.00
N ALA A 231 7.67 -3.96 7.72
CA ALA A 231 6.49 -3.45 7.04
C ALA A 231 5.38 -4.51 6.98
N MET A 232 5.71 -5.77 6.69
CA MET A 232 4.74 -6.88 6.72
C MET A 232 4.17 -7.14 8.11
N THR A 233 5.00 -7.02 9.15
CA THR A 233 4.54 -7.14 10.54
C THR A 233 3.51 -6.07 10.87
N PHE A 234 3.77 -4.83 10.46
CA PHE A 234 2.83 -3.73 10.63
C PHE A 234 1.55 -3.95 9.82
N ILE A 235 1.65 -4.30 8.52
CA ILE A 235 0.50 -4.56 7.66
C ILE A 235 -0.40 -5.63 8.28
N ARG A 236 0.17 -6.75 8.74
CA ARG A 236 -0.59 -7.83 9.39
C ARG A 236 -1.32 -7.34 10.64
N ALA A 237 -0.65 -6.56 11.48
CA ALA A 237 -1.28 -6.00 12.68
C ALA A 237 -2.49 -5.11 12.33
N ARG A 238 -2.39 -4.26 11.30
CA ARG A 238 -3.48 -3.36 10.89
C ARG A 238 -4.67 -4.07 10.25
N LEU A 239 -4.40 -5.09 9.44
CA LEU A 239 -5.45 -5.90 8.82
C LEU A 239 -6.20 -6.75 9.87
N ASN A 240 -5.50 -7.29 10.87
CA ASN A 240 -6.11 -8.09 11.93
C ASN A 240 -6.88 -7.24 12.97
N GLN A 241 -6.50 -5.98 13.18
CA GLN A 241 -7.29 -5.07 14.03
C GLN A 241 -8.67 -4.76 13.45
N SER A 242 -8.87 -4.93 12.14
CA SER A 242 -10.14 -4.66 11.48
C SER A 242 -11.14 -5.80 11.56
N THR A 243 -10.73 -7.00 12.02
CA THR A 243 -11.62 -8.16 12.20
C THR A 243 -12.23 -8.26 13.59
N THR A 244 -11.82 -7.42 14.53
CA THR A 244 -12.42 -7.37 15.87
C THR A 244 -13.52 -6.30 15.87
N PRO A 245 -14.80 -6.65 16.06
CA PRO A 245 -15.85 -5.65 16.27
C PRO A 245 -15.54 -4.88 17.54
N THR A 246 -15.09 -3.62 17.42
CA THR A 246 -15.04 -2.71 18.56
C THR A 246 -16.46 -2.35 18.95
N ASN A 247 -16.99 -3.05 19.94
CA ASN A 247 -18.19 -2.64 20.65
C ASN A 247 -17.85 -1.31 21.38
N PRO A 248 -18.54 -0.19 21.12
CA PRO A 248 -18.22 1.07 21.78
C PRO A 248 -18.84 1.05 23.19
N THR A 249 -18.05 0.68 24.21
CA THR A 249 -18.45 0.90 25.59
C THR A 249 -17.75 2.13 26.17
N ASN A 250 -18.61 3.08 26.52
CA ASN A 250 -18.47 4.34 27.26
C ASN A 250 -17.48 4.27 28.46
N PRO A 251 -16.85 5.39 28.87
CA PRO A 251 -15.88 5.42 29.96
C PRO A 251 -16.57 5.67 31.31
N THR A 252 -16.57 4.68 32.21
CA THR A 252 -16.84 4.93 33.63
C THR A 252 -16.08 3.97 34.55
N ASN A 253 -15.17 4.58 35.32
CA ASN A 253 -14.72 4.28 36.69
C ASN A 253 -13.82 3.04 36.97
N PRO A 254 -12.78 3.18 37.82
CA PRO A 254 -11.79 2.13 38.09
C PRO A 254 -12.29 1.18 39.18
N GLN A 255 -12.19 -0.13 38.94
CA GLN A 255 -12.41 -1.16 39.96
C GLN A 255 -11.07 -1.68 40.51
N PRO A 256 -11.02 -2.10 41.80
CA PRO A 256 -9.80 -2.16 42.59
C PRO A 256 -8.99 -3.45 42.41
N THR A 257 -7.71 -3.31 42.70
CA THR A 257 -6.67 -4.32 42.74
C THR A 257 -6.94 -5.41 43.77
N SER A 258 -6.87 -6.67 43.36
CA SER A 258 -6.66 -7.81 44.25
C SER A 258 -5.38 -8.53 43.82
N SER A 259 -4.44 -8.58 44.75
CA SER A 259 -3.06 -9.05 44.62
C SER A 259 -2.96 -10.55 44.84
N ASN A 260 -2.32 -11.26 43.91
CA ASN A 260 -1.62 -12.51 44.22
C ASN A 260 -0.26 -12.51 43.51
N PRO A 261 0.85 -12.91 44.17
CA PRO A 261 2.20 -12.61 43.71
C PRO A 261 2.61 -13.57 42.59
N GLN A 262 2.98 -12.99 41.44
CA GLN A 262 3.58 -13.70 40.31
C GLN A 262 5.09 -13.86 40.56
N PRO A 263 5.68 -15.06 40.35
CA PRO A 263 7.12 -15.26 40.50
C PRO A 263 7.90 -14.45 39.46
N THR A 264 8.92 -13.74 39.93
CA THR A 264 9.94 -13.06 39.15
C THR A 264 10.82 -14.08 38.42
N VAL A 265 10.96 -13.94 37.10
CA VAL A 265 12.04 -14.61 36.36
C VAL A 265 12.82 -13.54 35.60
N ALA A 266 14.09 -13.43 35.95
CA ALA A 266 15.12 -12.60 35.32
C ALA A 266 15.55 -13.22 33.95
N PRO A 267 16.28 -12.48 33.10
CA PRO A 267 16.38 -12.76 31.66
C PRO A 267 17.42 -13.85 31.34
N PRO A 268 17.23 -14.67 30.29
CA PRO A 268 18.34 -15.41 29.70
C PRO A 268 18.76 -14.80 28.35
N ASN A 269 20.04 -14.43 28.29
CA ASN A 269 20.87 -14.41 27.08
C ASN A 269 21.77 -15.67 27.11
N PRO A 270 22.65 -15.88 26.11
CA PRO A 270 22.47 -16.44 24.78
C PRO A 270 22.78 -17.95 24.75
N GLY A 271 22.08 -18.74 23.94
CA GLY A 271 22.44 -20.15 23.75
C GLY A 271 21.48 -20.86 22.81
N GLY A 272 22.01 -21.40 21.72
CA GLY A 272 21.25 -22.06 20.66
C GLY A 272 20.44 -23.27 21.15
N GLY A 273 19.26 -23.43 20.55
CA GLY A 273 18.42 -24.62 20.71
C GLY A 273 16.98 -24.26 21.08
N GLY A 274 16.12 -24.08 20.07
CA GLY A 274 14.68 -24.02 20.28
C GLY A 274 13.93 -23.32 19.16
N ASN A 275 13.50 -24.10 18.17
CA ASN A 275 12.69 -23.76 16.99
C ASN A 275 13.49 -23.40 15.74
N CYS A 276 13.32 -24.23 14.72
CA CYS A 276 13.74 -23.91 13.37
C CYS A 276 12.94 -22.74 12.80
N ALA A 277 13.57 -21.98 11.91
CA ALA A 277 12.94 -20.88 11.20
C ALA A 277 11.74 -21.42 10.38
N PRO A 278 10.56 -20.79 10.45
CA PRO A 278 9.42 -21.18 9.64
C PRO A 278 9.75 -21.03 8.15
N LYS A 279 8.96 -21.65 7.27
CA LYS A 279 9.12 -21.50 5.81
C LYS A 279 9.09 -20.01 5.47
N TRP A 280 10.05 -19.59 4.67
CA TRP A 280 10.37 -18.22 4.24
C TRP A 280 11.00 -17.29 5.29
N ALA A 281 11.28 -17.76 6.51
CA ALA A 281 12.10 -17.00 7.45
C ALA A 281 13.60 -17.13 7.12
N GLN A 282 14.38 -16.14 7.58
CA GLN A 282 15.83 -16.19 7.48
C GLN A 282 16.35 -17.33 8.36
N CYS A 283 17.20 -18.16 7.79
CA CYS A 283 17.80 -19.32 8.43
C CYS A 283 19.33 -19.31 8.37
N GLY A 284 19.92 -18.19 7.94
CA GLY A 284 21.37 -18.06 7.83
C GLY A 284 21.81 -16.76 7.19
N GLY A 285 23.13 -16.58 7.12
CA GLY A 285 23.78 -15.36 6.66
C GLY A 285 24.86 -14.86 7.63
N GLN A 286 25.93 -14.26 7.12
CA GLN A 286 26.98 -13.68 7.94
C GLN A 286 26.40 -12.66 8.92
N GLY A 287 26.71 -12.79 10.21
CA GLY A 287 26.19 -11.93 11.29
C GLY A 287 24.76 -12.26 11.77
N PHE A 288 24.09 -13.27 11.20
CA PHE A 288 22.76 -13.69 11.65
C PHE A 288 22.83 -14.50 12.95
N ASN A 289 22.13 -14.04 13.99
CA ASN A 289 22.04 -14.69 15.31
C ASN A 289 20.69 -15.39 15.56
N GLY A 290 20.04 -15.87 14.49
CA GLY A 290 18.75 -16.58 14.58
C GLY A 290 18.85 -18.07 14.28
N PRO A 291 17.70 -18.76 14.10
CA PRO A 291 17.67 -20.20 13.86
C PRO A 291 18.40 -20.60 12.57
N THR A 292 19.27 -21.60 12.63
CA THR A 292 20.03 -22.06 11.45
C THR A 292 19.40 -23.26 10.73
N CYS A 293 18.24 -23.71 11.20
CA CYS A 293 17.46 -24.79 10.60
C CYS A 293 16.09 -24.28 10.16
N CYS A 294 15.41 -25.04 9.29
CA CYS A 294 14.07 -24.72 8.78
C CYS A 294 13.01 -25.70 9.30
N GLU A 295 11.77 -25.24 9.42
CA GLU A 295 10.65 -26.11 9.76
C GLU A 295 10.51 -27.27 8.77
N SER A 296 9.91 -28.36 9.23
CA SER A 296 9.74 -29.57 8.42
C SER A 296 9.06 -29.25 7.08
N GLY A 297 9.63 -29.74 5.98
CA GLY A 297 9.15 -29.45 4.61
C GLY A 297 9.78 -28.22 3.94
N SER A 298 10.79 -27.60 4.58
CA SER A 298 11.57 -26.49 4.00
C SER A 298 13.08 -26.69 4.19
N THR A 299 13.88 -26.12 3.31
CA THR A 299 15.34 -26.19 3.33
C THR A 299 15.95 -24.79 3.37
N CYS A 300 16.96 -24.60 4.21
CA CYS A 300 17.67 -23.33 4.26
C CYS A 300 18.50 -23.14 2.98
N ARG A 301 18.08 -22.23 2.10
CA ARG A 301 18.77 -21.91 0.86
C ARG A 301 19.46 -20.56 0.96
N ALA A 302 20.77 -20.55 0.74
CA ALA A 302 21.55 -19.31 0.67
C ALA A 302 21.16 -18.51 -0.58
N SER A 303 20.80 -17.24 -0.39
CA SER A 303 20.61 -16.28 -1.49
C SER A 303 21.87 -15.44 -1.71
N ASN A 304 22.56 -15.09 -0.64
CA ASN A 304 23.87 -14.43 -0.68
C ASN A 304 24.62 -14.65 0.65
N GLN A 305 25.84 -14.12 0.77
CA GLN A 305 26.70 -14.34 1.96
C GLN A 305 26.09 -13.84 3.28
N TRP A 306 25.14 -12.90 3.23
CA TRP A 306 24.49 -12.30 4.40
C TRP A 306 23.07 -12.84 4.64
N TYR A 307 22.52 -13.65 3.73
CA TYR A 307 21.13 -14.07 3.79
C TYR A 307 20.88 -15.47 3.22
N SER A 308 20.27 -16.33 4.04
CA SER A 308 19.72 -17.63 3.65
C SER A 308 18.27 -17.73 4.15
N GLN A 309 17.39 -18.34 3.37
CA GLN A 309 15.95 -18.41 3.65
C GLN A 309 15.43 -19.85 3.56
N CYS A 310 14.47 -20.20 4.42
CA CYS A 310 13.77 -21.47 4.34
C CYS A 310 12.84 -21.53 3.12
N LEU A 311 13.09 -22.42 2.14
CA LEU A 311 12.22 -22.62 0.97
C LEU A 311 11.68 -24.06 0.90
#